data_AF-A0A4Q9I1U3-F1
#
_entry.id   AF-A0A4Q9I1U3-F1
#
_cell.length_a   1.000
_cell.length_b   1.000
_cell.length_c   1.000
_cell.angle_alpha   90.00
_cell.angle_beta   90.00
_cell.angle_gamma   90.00
#
_symmetry.space_group_name_H-M   'P 1'
#
loop_
_entity.id
_entity.type
_entity.pdbx_description
1 polymer ?
#
loop_
_entity_poly.entity_id
_entity_poly.type
_entity_poly.pdbx_seq_one_letter_code
_entity_poly.pdbx_strand_id
1 'polypeptide(L)' 'PPVPAAVTRLAQGLLDEESGTVTDPLAPDRDAATAAPSTAAGLSAAKVPSGDSPAVSGEGTA' A
#
# COMPACT_ATOMS: atom_id res chain seq x y z
N PRO A 1 -24.09 29.73 13.98
CA PRO A 1 -23.30 30.79 13.30
C PRO A 1 -23.09 30.40 11.84
N PRO A 2 -23.26 31.30 10.87
CA PRO A 2 -22.97 31.01 9.46
C PRO A 2 -21.46 31.00 9.22
N VAL A 3 -20.99 30.11 8.35
CA VAL A 3 -19.58 30.00 7.96
C VAL A 3 -19.26 31.11 6.95
N PRO A 4 -18.13 31.84 7.08
CA PRO A 4 -17.75 32.86 6.10
C PRO A 4 -17.55 32.26 4.70
N ALA A 5 -18.02 32.97 3.66
CA ALA A 5 -18.02 32.46 2.28
C ALA A 5 -16.63 32.03 1.77
N ALA A 6 -15.56 32.73 2.16
CA ALA A 6 -14.19 32.38 1.80
C ALA A 6 -13.73 31.05 2.41
N VAL A 7 -14.21 30.70 3.60
CA VAL A 7 -13.91 29.43 4.27
C VAL A 7 -14.68 28.29 3.61
N THR A 8 -15.96 28.53 3.30
CA THR A 8 -16.75 27.56 2.54
C THR A 8 -16.13 27.31 1.17
N ARG A 9 -15.61 28.33 0.49
CA ARG A 9 -14.89 28.19 -0.78
C ARG A 9 -13.65 27.31 -0.65
N LEU A 10 -12.83 27.50 0.39
CA LEU A 10 -11.67 26.66 0.68
C LEU A 10 -12.03 25.18 0.90
N ALA A 11 -13.13 24.90 1.61
CA ALA A 11 -13.60 23.54 1.85
C ALA A 11 -14.27 22.89 0.61
N GLN A 12 -14.73 23.71 -0.34
CA GLN A 12 -15.31 23.24 -1.61
C GLN A 12 -14.22 22.89 -2.64
N GLY A 13 -13.05 23.53 -2.57
CA GLY A 13 -11.94 23.32 -3.50
C GLY A 13 -11.40 24.61 -4.14
N LEU A 14 -10.26 24.52 -4.83
CA LEU A 14 -9.73 25.64 -5.61
C LEU A 14 -10.64 25.92 -6.81
N LEU A 15 -10.83 27.20 -7.12
CA LEU A 15 -11.56 27.61 -8.33
C LEU A 15 -10.55 27.70 -9.48
N ASP A 16 -10.82 26.97 -10.56
CA ASP A 16 -10.16 27.18 -11.83
C ASP A 16 -10.82 28.36 -12.54
N GLU A 17 -10.10 29.48 -12.66
CA GLU A 17 -10.64 30.74 -13.18
C GLU A 17 -10.93 30.69 -14.70
N GLU A 18 -10.24 29.81 -15.44
CA GLU A 18 -10.45 29.63 -16.88
C GLU A 18 -11.74 28.85 -17.18
N SER A 19 -11.95 27.73 -16.48
CA SER A 19 -13.11 26.87 -16.65
C SER A 19 -14.30 27.28 -15.79
N GLY A 20 -14.09 28.10 -14.76
CA GLY A 20 -15.10 28.42 -13.75
C GLY A 20 -15.50 27.23 -12.86
N THR A 21 -14.68 26.17 -12.83
CA THR A 21 -14.98 24.92 -12.11
C THR A 21 -14.25 24.86 -10.77
N VAL A 22 -14.92 24.33 -9.75
CA VAL A 22 -14.30 24.08 -8.44
C VAL A 22 -13.65 22.70 -8.49
N THR A 23 -12.33 22.65 -8.34
CA THR A 23 -11.56 21.41 -8.32
C THR A 23 -11.62 20.79 -6.93
N ASP A 24 -12.02 19.51 -6.86
CA ASP A 24 -12.15 18.76 -5.61
C ASP A 24 -10.79 18.72 -4.85
N PRO A 25 -10.73 19.21 -3.59
CA PRO A 25 -9.52 19.20 -2.78
C PRO A 25 -9.11 17.81 -2.27
N LEU A 26 -10.00 16.81 -2.38
CA LEU A 26 -9.73 15.41 -2.02
C LEU A 26 -9.51 14.52 -3.23
N ALA A 27 -9.57 15.07 -4.45
CA ALA A 27 -9.14 14.34 -5.62
C ALA A 27 -7.65 13.98 -5.47
N PRO A 28 -7.23 12.76 -5.87
CA PRO A 28 -5.82 12.43 -5.97
C PRO A 28 -5.06 13.50 -6.74
N ASP A 29 -3.81 13.76 -6.34
CA ASP A 29 -2.94 14.74 -6.99
C ASP A 29 -3.02 14.55 -8.51
N ARG A 30 -3.35 15.61 -9.27
CA ARG A 30 -3.61 15.50 -10.71
C ARG A 30 -2.37 14.98 -11.46
N ASP A 31 -1.19 15.25 -10.93
CA ASP A 31 0.11 14.75 -11.40
C ASP A 31 0.58 13.49 -10.66
N ALA A 32 -0.15 13.02 -9.65
CA ALA A 32 0.18 11.74 -9.03
C ALA A 32 -0.06 10.64 -10.06
N ALA A 33 1.04 10.11 -10.57
CA ALA A 33 1.01 8.93 -11.40
C ALA A 33 0.27 7.81 -10.67
N THR A 34 -0.70 7.19 -11.35
CA THR A 34 -1.34 5.97 -10.86
C THR A 34 -0.23 4.95 -10.56
N ALA A 35 -0.08 4.58 -9.29
CA ALA A 35 0.91 3.61 -8.89
C ALA A 35 0.66 2.28 -9.63
N ALA A 36 1.71 1.72 -10.22
CA ALA A 36 1.63 0.39 -10.83
C ALA A 36 1.27 -0.65 -9.75
N PRO A 37 0.44 -1.65 -10.06
CA PRO A 37 0.14 -2.72 -9.12
C PRO A 37 1.43 -3.44 -8.71
N SER A 38 1.59 -3.71 -7.41
CA SER A 38 2.76 -4.42 -6.89
C SER A 38 2.81 -5.85 -7.43
N THR A 39 3.85 -6.21 -8.18
CA THR A 39 4.11 -7.60 -8.57
C THR A 39 4.63 -8.38 -7.36
N ALA A 40 3.71 -8.93 -6.55
CA ALA A 40 4.00 -9.98 -5.58
C ALA A 40 3.75 -11.38 -6.17
N ALA A 41 4.06 -11.58 -7.46
CA ALA A 41 4.01 -12.89 -8.08
C ALA A 41 5.34 -13.62 -7.80
N GLY A 42 5.37 -14.50 -6.80
CA GLY A 42 6.44 -15.51 -6.71
C GLY A 42 7.17 -15.67 -5.38
N LEU A 43 6.57 -15.37 -4.23
CA LEU A 43 7.11 -15.89 -2.97
C LEU A 43 6.75 -17.38 -2.83
N SER A 44 7.58 -18.23 -3.43
CA SER A 44 7.53 -19.68 -3.22
C SER A 44 7.99 -19.97 -1.79
N ALA A 45 7.08 -20.51 -0.97
CA ALA A 45 7.39 -20.88 0.41
C ALA A 45 8.55 -21.90 0.44
N ALA A 46 9.64 -21.55 1.12
CA ALA A 46 10.77 -22.46 1.30
C ALA A 46 10.35 -23.70 2.11
N LYS A 47 10.38 -24.87 1.47
CA LYS A 47 10.17 -26.16 2.15
C LYS A 47 11.46 -26.54 2.88
N VAL A 48 11.38 -26.68 4.20
CA VAL A 48 12.49 -27.17 5.03
C VAL A 48 12.78 -28.64 4.64
N PRO A 49 14.04 -28.99 4.28
CA PRO A 49 14.39 -30.39 4.11
C PRO A 49 14.32 -31.09 5.47
N SER A 50 13.52 -32.16 5.54
CA SER A 50 13.49 -33.07 6.67
C SER A 50 14.87 -33.71 6.82
N GLY A 51 15.59 -33.32 7.87
CA GLY A 51 16.87 -33.91 8.23
C GLY A 51 16.67 -35.36 8.66
N ASP A 52 16.90 -36.29 7.74
CA ASP A 52 17.25 -37.65 8.09
C ASP A 52 18.72 -37.64 8.52
N SER A 53 18.95 -37.67 9.84
CA SER A 53 20.28 -37.90 10.39
C SER A 53 20.44 -39.40 10.66
N PRO A 54 21.57 -40.02 10.27
CA PRO A 54 21.75 -41.45 10.47
C PRO A 54 21.96 -41.72 11.97
N ALA A 55 21.04 -42.48 12.57
CA ALA A 55 21.21 -42.98 13.93
C ALA A 55 22.36 -44.00 13.96
N VAL A 56 23.54 -43.57 14.39
CA VAL A 56 24.62 -44.48 14.78
C VAL A 56 24.32 -45.01 16.18
N SER A 57 23.67 -46.18 16.25
CA SER A 57 23.50 -46.90 17.51
C SER A 57 24.73 -47.76 17.76
N GLY A 58 25.70 -47.22 18.51
CA GLY A 58 26.77 -48.00 19.14
C GLY A 58 26.22 -48.65 20.41
N GLU A 59 25.93 -49.95 20.34
CA GLU A 59 25.51 -50.77 21.49
C GLU A 59 26.74 -51.14 22.34
N GLY A 60 26.79 -50.63 23.58
CA GLY A 60 27.76 -51.04 24.59
C GLY A 60 27.26 -52.28 25.33
N THR A 61 27.99 -53.38 25.19
CA THR A 61 27.76 -54.64 25.93
C THR A 61 28.27 -54.51 27.37
N ALA A 62 27.59 -55.21 28.28
CA ALA A 62 27.76 -55.16 29.74
C ALA A 62 29.09 -55.73 30.26
#